data_AF-A0A9D4IEB1-F1
#
_entry.id   AF-A0A9D4IEB1-F1
#
_cell.length_a   1.000
_cell.length_b   1.000
_cell.length_c   1.000
_cell.angle_alpha   90.00
_cell.angle_beta   90.00
_cell.angle_gamma   90.00
#
_symmetry.space_group_name_H-M   'P 1'
#
loop_
_entity.id
_entity.type
_entity.pdbx_description
1 polymer ?
#
loop_
_entity_poly.entity_id
_entity_poly.type
_entity_poly.pdbx_seq_one_letter_code
_entity_poly.pdbx_strand_id
1 'polypeptide(L)'
;MVLVQKMTTKPATIITVKDLGQHFNDRLMTLTAGSDEIILVFDTYKSDSLKQKTREKRRQGKDPVQYQIADDTSIKHIPMGRFLSHEKTKADLTVYLAEATLKYNANSPKLVILSAAGHTRSNRSMQFDSNNHEEADTLMISLAAAASQRCPEAQLVFFTPDTDVLVLAIAAYSSSAKTHR
;
A
#
# COMPACT_ATOMS: atom_id res chain seq x y z
N MET A 1 2.25 -6.89 0.40
CA MET A 1 0.93 -6.76 -0.29
C MET A 1 -0.16 -7.32 0.58
N VAL A 2 -1.09 -6.46 0.98
CA VAL A 2 -2.48 -6.90 0.93
C VAL A 2 -2.74 -7.21 -0.52
N LEU A 3 -3.04 -8.46 -0.80
CA LEU A 3 -3.64 -8.82 -2.07
C LEU A 3 -4.99 -8.12 -2.08
N VAL A 4 -5.05 -6.87 -2.52
CA VAL A 4 -6.20 -6.40 -3.27
C VAL A 4 -5.97 -6.96 -4.66
N GLN A 5 -6.15 -8.28 -4.75
CA GLN A 5 -6.51 -8.97 -5.98
C GLN A 5 -7.48 -8.01 -6.61
N LYS A 6 -7.15 -7.55 -7.83
CA LYS A 6 -8.07 -6.83 -8.73
C LYS A 6 -9.46 -7.21 -8.26
N MET A 7 -10.16 -6.30 -7.55
CA MET A 7 -11.46 -6.64 -6.96
C MET A 7 -12.34 -6.91 -8.17
N THR A 8 -12.31 -8.15 -8.65
CA THR A 8 -12.91 -8.57 -9.90
C THR A 8 -14.40 -8.38 -9.76
N THR A 9 -14.89 -8.52 -8.52
CA THR A 9 -16.15 -8.00 -8.04
C THR A 9 -15.99 -7.36 -6.66
N LYS A 10 -16.53 -6.15 -6.50
CA LYS A 10 -16.70 -5.51 -5.19
C LYS A 10 -17.85 -6.23 -4.47
N PRO A 11 -17.65 -6.81 -3.26
CA PRO A 11 -18.74 -7.39 -2.49
C PRO A 11 -19.93 -6.42 -2.39
N ALA A 12 -21.15 -6.95 -2.46
CA ALA A 12 -22.37 -6.12 -2.39
C ALA A 12 -22.51 -5.37 -1.05
N THR A 13 -21.82 -5.85 -0.02
CA THR A 13 -21.73 -5.24 1.31
C THR A 13 -20.86 -3.98 1.34
N ILE A 14 -20.00 -3.74 0.34
CA ILE A 14 -19.19 -2.53 0.25
C ILE A 14 -19.99 -1.43 -0.43
N ILE A 15 -20.61 -0.58 0.38
CA ILE A 15 -21.51 0.50 -0.05
C ILE A 15 -20.78 1.83 0.01
N THR A 16 -19.96 2.09 1.02
CA THR A 16 -19.19 3.32 1.19
C THR A 16 -17.67 3.07 1.21
N VAL A 17 -16.89 4.16 1.20
CA VAL A 17 -15.45 4.12 1.39
C VAL A 17 -15.08 3.55 2.77
N LYS A 18 -15.88 3.80 3.81
CA LYS A 18 -15.68 3.19 5.13
C LYS A 18 -15.78 1.66 5.07
N ASP A 19 -16.79 1.14 4.38
CA ASP A 19 -16.93 -0.32 4.20
C ASP A 19 -15.74 -0.90 3.43
N LEU A 20 -15.22 -0.15 2.45
CA LEU A 20 -14.02 -0.54 1.71
C LEU A 20 -12.80 -0.59 2.62
N GLY A 21 -12.61 0.42 3.48
CA GLY A 21 -11.53 0.47 4.46
C GLY A 21 -11.60 -0.68 5.48
N GLN A 22 -12.81 -0.99 5.97
CA GLN A 22 -13.04 -2.12 6.86
C GLN A 22 -12.68 -3.45 6.17
N HIS A 23 -13.24 -3.70 4.99
CA HIS A 23 -12.98 -4.91 4.23
C HIS A 23 -11.50 -5.06 3.85
N PHE A 24 -10.83 -3.96 3.52
CA PHE A 24 -9.39 -3.94 3.26
C PHE A 24 -8.59 -4.41 4.48
N ASN A 25 -8.90 -3.87 5.67
CA ASN A 25 -8.22 -4.24 6.92
C ASN A 25 -8.50 -5.70 7.31
N ASP A 26 -9.74 -6.16 7.22
CA ASP A 26 -10.10 -7.55 7.51
C ASP A 26 -9.30 -8.51 6.60
N ARG A 27 -9.18 -8.17 5.32
CA ARG A 27 -8.41 -8.96 4.36
C ARG A 27 -6.91 -8.91 4.64
N LEU A 28 -6.37 -7.73 4.98
CA LEU A 28 -4.96 -7.56 5.37
C LEU A 28 -4.62 -8.43 6.57
N MET A 29 -5.42 -8.36 7.63
CA MET A 29 -5.20 -9.13 8.86
C MET A 29 -5.31 -10.64 8.62
N THR A 30 -6.28 -11.06 7.81
CA THR A 30 -6.42 -12.48 7.42
C THR A 30 -5.17 -12.97 6.68
N LEU A 31 -4.68 -12.19 5.73
CA LEU A 31 -3.50 -12.54 4.92
C LEU A 31 -2.21 -12.58 5.74
N THR A 32 -2.13 -11.78 6.79
CA THR A 32 -0.93 -11.58 7.63
C THR A 32 -1.10 -12.16 9.04
N ALA A 33 -2.01 -13.14 9.20
CA ALA A 33 -2.36 -13.70 10.51
C ALA A 33 -1.13 -14.27 11.24
N GLY A 34 -0.19 -14.89 10.52
CA GLY A 34 1.04 -15.45 11.08
C GLY A 34 2.24 -14.49 11.20
N SER A 35 2.10 -13.21 10.85
CA SER A 35 3.20 -12.24 10.85
C SER A 35 3.19 -11.34 12.08
N ASP A 36 4.33 -11.12 12.74
CA ASP A 36 4.44 -10.18 13.87
C ASP A 36 4.53 -8.72 13.43
N GLU A 37 5.05 -8.49 12.22
CA GLU A 37 5.23 -7.19 11.62
C GLU A 37 4.60 -7.15 10.22
N ILE A 38 3.95 -6.03 9.90
CA ILE A 38 3.34 -5.75 8.61
C ILE A 38 3.92 -4.44 8.10
N ILE A 39 4.53 -4.48 6.92
CA ILE A 39 4.94 -3.30 6.17
C ILE A 39 4.01 -3.17 4.97
N LEU A 40 3.16 -2.13 4.98
CA LEU A 40 2.22 -1.83 3.91
C LEU A 40 2.65 -0.53 3.20
N VAL A 41 2.96 -0.65 1.92
CA VAL A 41 3.47 0.44 1.09
C VAL A 41 2.48 0.73 -0.04
N PHE A 42 2.14 2.01 -0.22
CA PHE A 42 1.37 2.50 -1.34
C PHE A 42 2.25 3.34 -2.28
N ASP A 43 1.90 3.34 -3.57
CA ASP A 43 2.48 4.27 -4.53
C ASP A 43 2.24 5.72 -4.09
N THR A 44 3.22 6.58 -4.38
CA THR A 44 3.08 8.03 -4.24
C THR A 44 2.70 8.63 -5.59
N TYR A 45 1.54 9.27 -5.65
CA TYR A 45 1.04 9.89 -6.87
C TYR A 45 1.48 11.36 -6.93
N LYS A 46 2.50 11.66 -7.74
CA LYS A 46 3.03 13.03 -7.93
C LYS A 46 2.53 13.62 -9.26
N SER A 47 2.12 14.88 -9.23
CA SER A 47 1.50 15.56 -10.38
C SER A 47 2.48 15.98 -11.48
N ASP A 48 3.77 15.93 -11.19
CA ASP A 48 4.87 16.35 -12.05
C ASP A 48 5.71 15.17 -12.56
N SER A 49 5.30 13.93 -12.26
CA SER A 49 6.12 12.76 -12.62
C SER A 49 5.99 12.36 -14.09
N LEU A 50 7.05 11.71 -14.60
CA LEU A 50 7.05 11.10 -15.94
C LEU A 50 5.94 10.05 -16.09
N LYS A 51 5.52 9.41 -14.98
CA LYS A 51 4.42 8.44 -14.99
C LYS A 51 3.09 9.09 -15.30
N GLN A 52 2.82 10.31 -14.82
CA GLN A 52 1.58 11.00 -15.16
C GLN A 52 1.46 11.17 -16.69
N LYS A 53 2.51 11.63 -17.35
CA LYS A 53 2.54 11.82 -18.82
C LYS A 53 2.25 10.52 -19.59
N THR A 54 2.74 9.37 -19.09
CA THR A 54 2.46 8.06 -19.69
C THR A 54 1.05 7.56 -19.35
N ARG A 55 0.53 7.86 -18.16
CA ARG A 55 -0.84 7.50 -17.74
C ARG A 55 -1.90 8.25 -18.52
N GLU A 56 -1.69 9.54 -18.81
CA GLU A 56 -2.55 10.32 -19.70
C GLU A 56 -2.66 9.68 -21.10
N LYS A 57 -1.54 9.22 -21.68
CA LYS A 57 -1.54 8.50 -22.97
C LYS A 57 -2.33 7.18 -22.92
N ARG A 58 -2.34 6.49 -21.78
CA ARG A 58 -3.10 5.23 -21.60
C ARG A 58 -4.60 5.44 -21.43
N ARG A 59 -5.07 6.67 -21.13
CA ARG A 59 -6.49 6.97 -20.88
C ARG A 59 -7.36 7.01 -22.15
N GLN A 60 -6.77 6.93 -23.35
CA GLN A 60 -7.48 6.85 -24.65
C GLN A 60 -8.67 7.85 -24.77
N GLY A 61 -8.55 9.05 -24.20
CA GLY A 61 -9.57 10.10 -24.29
C GLY A 61 -10.81 9.94 -23.40
N LYS A 62 -10.83 9.03 -22.41
CA LYS A 62 -11.89 9.04 -21.37
C LYS A 62 -11.50 9.97 -20.22
N ASP A 63 -12.32 10.98 -19.96
CA ASP A 63 -12.12 11.87 -18.83
C ASP A 63 -12.29 11.11 -17.50
N PRO A 64 -11.25 11.05 -16.67
CA PRO A 64 -11.33 10.40 -15.38
C PRO A 64 -12.25 11.20 -14.44
N VAL A 65 -13.10 10.48 -13.69
CA VAL A 65 -13.98 11.13 -12.71
C VAL A 65 -13.26 11.17 -11.36
N GLN A 66 -13.03 12.37 -10.85
CA GLN A 66 -12.53 12.55 -9.49
C GLN A 66 -13.67 12.35 -8.50
N TYR A 67 -13.49 11.42 -7.57
CA TYR A 67 -14.34 11.22 -6.40
C TYR A 67 -13.64 11.77 -5.15
N GLN A 68 -14.43 12.35 -4.25
CA GLN A 68 -14.00 12.71 -2.90
C GLN A 68 -13.94 11.47 -2.01
N ILE A 69 -12.89 11.35 -1.20
CA ILE A 69 -12.70 10.24 -0.27
C ILE A 69 -13.09 10.68 1.14
N ALA A 70 -14.19 10.15 1.65
CA ALA A 70 -14.71 10.34 3.00
C ALA A 70 -15.51 9.09 3.41
N ASP A 71 -15.69 8.86 4.72
CA ASP A 71 -16.36 7.65 5.24
C ASP A 71 -17.74 7.38 4.62
N ASP A 72 -18.50 8.44 4.35
CA ASP A 72 -19.86 8.44 3.81
C ASP A 72 -19.92 8.49 2.27
N THR A 73 -18.79 8.63 1.58
CA THR A 73 -18.75 8.57 0.11
C THR A 73 -19.31 7.24 -0.37
N SER A 74 -20.46 7.29 -1.04
CA SER A 74 -21.10 6.12 -1.62
C SER A 74 -20.38 5.64 -2.88
N ILE A 75 -20.02 4.36 -2.89
CA ILE A 75 -19.41 3.64 -4.01
C ILE A 75 -20.23 2.42 -4.44
N LYS A 76 -21.46 2.27 -3.92
CA LYS A 76 -22.33 1.10 -4.13
C LYS A 76 -22.46 0.71 -5.60
N HIS A 77 -22.81 1.68 -6.46
CA HIS A 77 -23.07 1.50 -7.89
C HIS A 77 -21.92 1.98 -8.78
N ILE A 78 -20.74 2.22 -8.21
CA ILE A 78 -19.57 2.70 -8.94
C ILE A 78 -18.62 1.52 -9.17
N PRO A 79 -18.36 1.13 -10.43
CA PRO A 79 -17.35 0.11 -10.73
C PRO A 79 -15.98 0.56 -10.22
N MET A 80 -15.21 -0.34 -9.61
CA MET A 80 -13.88 0.00 -9.05
C MET A 80 -12.94 0.61 -10.09
N GLY A 81 -12.99 0.16 -11.35
CA GLY A 81 -12.18 0.75 -12.43
C GLY A 81 -12.54 2.21 -12.73
N ARG A 82 -13.81 2.61 -12.54
CA ARG A 82 -14.25 4.00 -12.66
C ARG A 82 -13.87 4.80 -11.42
N PHE A 83 -14.10 4.24 -10.23
CA PHE A 83 -13.74 4.88 -8.95
C PHE A 83 -12.24 5.21 -8.89
N LEU A 84 -11.40 4.28 -9.34
CA LEU A 84 -9.95 4.43 -9.41
C LEU A 84 -9.48 4.97 -10.76
N SER A 85 -10.29 5.73 -11.51
CA SER A 85 -9.86 6.28 -12.81
C SER A 85 -8.98 7.52 -12.67
N HIS A 86 -9.26 8.36 -11.66
CA HIS A 86 -8.57 9.63 -11.42
C HIS A 86 -7.42 9.48 -10.43
N GLU A 87 -6.27 10.10 -10.73
CA GLU A 87 -5.07 10.00 -9.87
C GLU A 87 -5.28 10.63 -8.50
N LYS A 88 -5.91 11.80 -8.43
CA LYS A 88 -6.24 12.43 -7.15
C LYS A 88 -7.09 11.52 -6.25
N THR A 89 -8.09 10.82 -6.80
CA THR A 89 -8.90 9.86 -6.06
C THR A 89 -8.07 8.67 -5.57
N LYS A 90 -7.14 8.17 -6.37
CA LYS A 90 -6.21 7.11 -5.91
C LYS A 90 -5.31 7.61 -4.79
N ALA A 91 -4.73 8.80 -4.94
CA ALA A 91 -3.84 9.41 -3.95
C ALA A 91 -4.57 9.62 -2.61
N ASP A 92 -5.77 10.19 -2.65
CA ASP A 92 -6.58 10.43 -1.47
C ASP A 92 -7.02 9.10 -0.83
N LEU A 93 -7.32 8.08 -1.64
CA LEU A 93 -7.68 6.76 -1.14
C LEU A 93 -6.50 6.06 -0.45
N THR A 94 -5.27 6.17 -0.97
CA THR A 94 -4.11 5.52 -0.33
C THR A 94 -3.78 6.15 1.02
N VAL A 95 -3.91 7.47 1.13
CA VAL A 95 -3.80 8.19 2.40
C VAL A 95 -4.90 7.75 3.36
N TYR A 96 -6.16 7.74 2.91
CA TYR A 96 -7.29 7.29 3.72
C TYR A 96 -7.10 5.86 4.25
N LEU A 97 -6.72 4.92 3.37
CA LEU A 97 -6.50 3.52 3.76
C LEU A 97 -5.34 3.37 4.75
N ALA A 98 -4.26 4.14 4.58
CA ALA A 98 -3.15 4.13 5.53
C ALA A 98 -3.60 4.59 6.92
N GLU A 99 -4.34 5.71 7.01
CA GLU A 99 -4.87 6.20 8.28
C GLU A 99 -5.88 5.24 8.91
N ALA A 100 -6.80 4.69 8.10
CA ALA A 100 -7.76 3.71 8.55
C ALA A 100 -7.08 2.44 9.08
N THR A 101 -5.99 1.99 8.44
CA THR A 101 -5.21 0.82 8.89
C THR A 101 -4.53 1.07 10.23
N LEU A 102 -3.95 2.27 10.44
CA LEU A 102 -3.38 2.63 11.74
C LEU A 102 -4.44 2.65 12.84
N LYS A 103 -5.60 3.28 12.57
CA LYS A 103 -6.72 3.34 13.53
C LYS A 103 -7.22 1.94 13.87
N TYR A 104 -7.39 1.08 12.87
CA TYR A 104 -7.80 -0.32 13.04
C TYR A 104 -6.83 -1.10 13.94
N ASN A 105 -5.53 -0.82 13.83
CA ASN A 105 -4.47 -1.54 14.54
C ASN A 105 -3.89 -0.77 15.74
N ALA A 106 -4.59 0.25 16.25
CA ALA A 106 -4.07 1.12 17.32
C ALA A 106 -3.67 0.35 18.59
N ASN A 107 -4.43 -0.69 18.93
CA ASN A 107 -4.19 -1.54 20.10
C ASN A 107 -3.65 -2.94 19.72
N SER A 108 -3.26 -3.13 18.46
CA SER A 108 -2.78 -4.43 17.99
C SER A 108 -1.40 -4.74 18.56
N PRO A 109 -1.14 -5.97 19.02
CA PRO A 109 0.22 -6.39 19.36
C PRO A 109 1.11 -6.56 18.12
N LYS A 110 0.56 -6.60 16.90
CA LYS A 110 1.36 -6.60 15.67
C LYS A 110 1.93 -5.21 15.41
N LEU A 111 3.18 -5.14 14.98
CA LEU A 111 3.76 -3.89 14.49
C LEU A 111 3.25 -3.64 13.06
N VAL A 112 2.63 -2.50 12.83
CA VAL A 112 2.14 -2.10 11.51
C VAL A 112 2.86 -0.82 11.09
N ILE A 113 3.68 -0.93 10.04
CA ILE A 113 4.40 0.16 9.39
C ILE A 113 3.70 0.44 8.05
N LEU A 114 3.42 1.71 7.79
CA LEU A 114 2.67 2.17 6.63
C LEU A 114 3.44 3.28 5.94
N SER A 115 3.50 3.22 4.60
CA SER A 115 3.99 4.34 3.80
C SER A 115 2.99 4.74 2.73
N ALA A 116 2.60 6.01 2.75
CA ALA A 116 1.69 6.61 1.79
C ALA A 116 2.05 8.09 1.59
N ALA A 117 1.91 8.58 0.36
CA ALA A 117 2.19 9.99 0.01
C ALA A 117 3.57 10.49 0.47
N GLY A 118 4.61 9.63 0.39
CA GLY A 118 5.98 9.97 0.81
C GLY A 118 6.21 10.01 2.33
N HIS A 119 5.24 9.59 3.14
CA HIS A 119 5.35 9.58 4.60
C HIS A 119 5.23 8.16 5.15
N THR A 120 6.22 7.75 5.94
CA THR A 120 6.22 6.46 6.65
C THR A 120 5.86 6.67 8.12
N ARG A 121 4.92 5.88 8.63
CA ARG A 121 4.40 5.93 10.00
C ARG A 121 4.21 4.52 10.53
N SER A 122 4.01 4.37 11.83
CA SER A 122 3.62 3.09 12.42
C SER A 122 2.56 3.24 13.50
N ASN A 123 1.93 2.13 13.88
CA ASN A 123 1.02 2.08 15.04
C ASN A 123 1.77 2.14 16.40
N ARG A 124 3.10 2.24 16.36
CA ARG A 124 3.96 2.46 17.54
C ARG A 124 4.79 3.74 17.37
N SER A 125 5.45 4.16 18.45
CA SER A 125 6.40 5.26 18.40
C SER A 125 7.71 4.80 17.75
N MET A 126 7.86 5.06 16.45
CA MET A 126 9.06 4.78 15.66
C MET A 126 9.41 6.01 14.81
N GLN A 127 10.70 6.20 14.57
CA GLN A 127 11.21 7.23 13.66
C GLN A 127 11.53 6.60 12.32
N PHE A 128 11.21 7.31 11.24
CA PHE A 128 11.47 6.88 9.88
C PHE A 128 12.13 8.03 9.13
N ASP A 129 13.14 7.71 8.33
CA ASP A 129 13.74 8.70 7.44
C ASP A 129 12.74 9.13 6.37
N SER A 130 12.86 10.39 5.94
CA SER A 130 12.14 10.88 4.78
C SER A 130 12.54 10.06 3.55
N ASN A 131 11.58 9.58 2.78
CA ASN A 131 11.82 8.90 1.52
C ASN A 131 11.07 9.64 0.39
N ASN A 132 11.65 9.68 -0.79
CA ASN A 132 11.08 10.35 -1.96
C ASN A 132 10.60 9.35 -3.03
N HIS A 133 10.53 8.06 -2.68
CA HIS A 133 10.16 6.98 -3.59
C HIS A 133 8.76 7.20 -4.14
N GLU A 134 8.64 7.16 -5.47
CA GLU A 134 7.35 7.21 -6.14
C GLU A 134 6.67 5.83 -6.16
N GLU A 135 7.48 4.77 -6.27
CA GLU A 135 7.03 3.39 -6.50
C GLU A 135 7.04 2.57 -5.20
N ALA A 136 5.96 1.83 -4.96
CA ALA A 136 5.83 1.04 -3.75
C ALA A 136 6.80 -0.14 -3.67
N ASP A 137 7.17 -0.72 -4.81
CA ASP A 137 8.09 -1.87 -4.92
C ASP A 137 9.49 -1.55 -4.41
N THR A 138 10.11 -0.48 -4.90
CA THR A 138 11.45 -0.05 -4.46
C THR A 138 11.46 0.36 -2.99
N LEU A 139 10.43 1.08 -2.54
CA LEU A 139 10.31 1.47 -1.14
C LEU A 139 10.09 0.27 -0.22
N MET A 140 9.31 -0.73 -0.66
CA MET A 140 9.10 -1.96 0.09
C MET A 140 10.41 -2.72 0.31
N ILE A 141 11.30 -2.78 -0.68
CA ILE A 141 12.62 -3.41 -0.53
C ILE A 141 13.49 -2.63 0.45
N SER A 142 13.49 -1.30 0.39
CA SER A 142 14.22 -0.45 1.35
C SER A 142 13.74 -0.68 2.80
N LEU A 143 12.43 -0.68 3.02
CA LEU A 143 11.84 -0.91 4.35
C LEU A 143 12.07 -2.35 4.84
N ALA A 144 12.04 -3.34 3.93
CA ALA A 144 12.35 -4.72 4.27
C ALA A 144 13.82 -4.90 4.69
N ALA A 145 14.76 -4.24 4.02
CA ALA A 145 16.17 -4.25 4.41
C ALA A 145 16.36 -3.64 5.81
N ALA A 146 15.69 -2.52 6.12
CA ALA A 146 15.71 -1.93 7.46
C ALA A 146 15.10 -2.88 8.51
N ALA A 147 14.02 -3.59 8.17
CA ALA A 147 13.42 -4.60 9.05
C ALA A 147 14.37 -5.77 9.33
N SER A 148 15.08 -6.30 8.32
CA SER A 148 16.09 -7.35 8.49
C SER A 148 17.28 -6.90 9.35
N GLN A 149 17.68 -5.62 9.27
CA GLN A 149 18.74 -5.11 10.14
C GLN A 149 18.30 -5.06 11.61
N ARG A 150 17.01 -4.74 11.86
CA ARG A 150 16.42 -4.71 13.20
C ARG A 150 16.11 -6.11 13.75
N CYS A 151 15.75 -7.06 12.89
CA CYS A 151 15.49 -8.45 13.24
C CYS A 151 16.15 -9.39 12.20
N PRO A 152 17.44 -9.75 12.39
CA PRO A 152 18.17 -10.58 11.43
C PRO A 152 17.58 -11.98 11.20
N GLU A 153 16.92 -12.54 12.21
CA GLU A 153 16.28 -13.86 12.14
C GLU A 153 14.88 -13.83 11.51
N ALA A 154 14.38 -12.64 11.12
CA ALA A 154 13.05 -12.50 10.56
C ALA A 154 12.95 -13.13 9.18
N GLN A 155 11.90 -13.92 8.98
CA GLN A 155 11.51 -14.36 7.64
C GLN A 155 10.71 -13.27 6.95
N LEU A 156 11.25 -12.76 5.83
CA LEU A 156 10.55 -11.77 5.00
C LEU A 156 9.64 -12.48 4.00
N VAL A 157 8.36 -12.10 4.01
CA VAL A 157 7.39 -12.58 3.03
C VAL A 157 6.87 -11.40 2.21
N PHE A 158 7.26 -11.36 0.93
CA PHE A 158 6.76 -10.39 -0.02
C PHE A 158 5.50 -10.90 -0.67
N PHE A 159 4.42 -10.22 -0.40
CA PHE A 159 3.25 -10.30 -1.24
C PHE A 159 3.40 -9.12 -2.24
N THR A 160 3.22 -9.34 -3.54
CA THR A 160 3.05 -8.31 -4.59
C THR A 160 2.62 -8.96 -5.92
N PRO A 161 1.82 -8.32 -6.78
CA PRO A 161 1.60 -8.81 -8.15
C PRO A 161 2.75 -8.41 -9.09
N ASP A 162 3.59 -7.47 -8.68
CA ASP A 162 4.69 -6.96 -9.49
C ASP A 162 5.90 -7.89 -9.43
N THR A 163 6.33 -8.36 -10.61
CA THR A 163 7.48 -9.26 -10.75
C THR A 163 8.80 -8.57 -10.48
N ASP A 164 8.86 -7.24 -10.62
CA ASP A 164 10.11 -6.49 -10.46
C ASP A 164 10.61 -6.57 -9.01
N VAL A 165 9.71 -6.75 -8.04
CA VAL A 165 10.05 -7.00 -6.64
C VAL A 165 10.89 -8.26 -6.46
N LEU A 166 10.67 -9.33 -7.24
CA LEU A 166 11.49 -10.53 -7.15
C LEU A 166 12.94 -10.21 -7.53
N VAL A 167 13.12 -9.47 -8.63
CA VAL A 167 14.44 -9.05 -9.12
C VAL A 167 15.11 -8.12 -8.12
N LEU A 168 14.37 -7.14 -7.59
CA LEU A 168 14.87 -6.21 -6.59
C LEU A 168 15.23 -6.90 -5.27
N ALA A 169 14.43 -7.88 -4.83
CA ALA A 169 14.70 -8.66 -3.62
C ALA A 169 15.97 -9.51 -3.76
N ILE A 170 16.18 -10.14 -4.93
CA ILE A 170 17.41 -10.88 -5.23
C ILE A 170 18.61 -9.93 -5.24
N ALA A 171 18.49 -8.78 -5.87
CA ALA A 171 19.56 -7.78 -5.92
C ALA A 171 19.92 -7.23 -4.53
N ALA A 172 18.92 -7.04 -3.66
CA ALA A 172 19.11 -6.56 -2.30
C ALA A 172 19.54 -7.65 -1.31
N TYR A 173 19.46 -8.93 -1.69
CA TYR A 173 19.66 -10.08 -0.79
C TYR A 173 21.01 -10.03 -0.06
N SER A 174 22.09 -9.67 -0.76
CA SER A 174 23.43 -9.54 -0.18
C SER A 174 23.57 -8.35 0.78
N SER A 175 22.71 -7.34 0.66
CA SER A 175 22.68 -6.17 1.56
C SER A 175 21.75 -6.38 2.77
N SER A 176 20.76 -7.27 2.64
CA SER A 176 19.85 -7.66 3.73
C SER A 176 20.32 -8.87 4.54
N ALA A 177 21.06 -9.79 3.93
CA ALA A 177 21.66 -10.93 4.61
C ALA A 177 23.06 -10.53 5.10
N LYS A 178 23.20 -10.24 6.40
CA LYS A 178 24.54 -10.16 6.99
C LYS A 178 25.21 -11.52 6.82
N THR A 179 26.35 -11.52 6.15
CA THR A 179 27.26 -12.65 6.03
C THR A 179 27.62 -13.16 7.43
N HIS A 180 27.01 -14.26 7.86
CA HIS A 180 27.60 -15.10 8.89
C HIS A 180 28.75 -15.87 8.25
N ARG A 181 29.96 -15.33 8.39
CA ARG A 181 31.21 -16.08 8.31
C ARG A 181 31.89 -16.01 9.66
#